data_AF-A0A4Y7S8J9-F1
#
_entry.id   AF-A0A4Y7S8J9-F1
#
_cell.length_a   1.000
_cell.length_b   1.000
_cell.length_c   1.000
_cell.angle_alpha   90.00
_cell.angle_beta   90.00
_cell.angle_gamma   90.00
#
_symmetry.space_group_name_H-M   'P 1'
#
loop_
_entity.id
_entity.type
_entity.pdbx_description
1 polymer ?
#
loop_
_entity_poly.entity_id
_entity_poly.type
_entity_poly.pdbx_seq_one_letter_code
_entity_poly.pdbx_strand_id
1 'polypeptide(L)'
;MSQPSPPSAMIIVAADARADLNATTCLNPTANVVMGHLQDSPARLIEKRQLPYHSQAGISVRHMLVAQAALRHSHESPRHVPVAGVHQHGSRTFLVEAPYHYTELEVYLTATPTADRMSLVRPEISLFLPSGADDRLTSYLLVRVHSFNRR
;
A
#
# COMPACT_ATOMS: atom_id res chain seq x y z
N MET A 1 18.16 2.43 34.06
CA MET A 1 17.05 3.14 33.39
C MET A 1 16.44 2.16 32.41
N SER A 2 15.26 1.63 32.71
CA SER A 2 14.58 0.64 31.87
C SER A 2 13.88 1.38 30.73
N GLN A 3 14.19 1.03 29.48
CA GLN A 3 13.44 1.55 28.33
C GLN A 3 11.96 1.20 28.51
N PRO A 4 11.03 2.15 28.29
CA PRO A 4 9.62 1.81 28.23
C PRO A 4 9.43 0.82 27.09
N SER A 5 8.82 -0.33 27.39
CA SER A 5 8.38 -1.27 26.37
C SER A 5 7.48 -0.52 25.39
N PRO A 6 7.69 -0.63 24.07
CA PRO A 6 6.77 -0.01 23.13
C PRO A 6 5.36 -0.53 23.44
N PRO A 7 4.31 0.32 23.31
CA PRO A 7 2.94 -0.16 23.45
C PRO A 7 2.81 -1.38 22.55
N SER A 8 2.27 -2.48 23.08
CA SER A 8 2.03 -3.69 22.31
C SER A 8 1.22 -3.28 21.09
N ALA A 9 1.91 -3.04 19.97
CA ALA A 9 1.26 -2.70 18.72
C ALA A 9 0.38 -3.90 18.44
N MET A 10 -0.94 -3.70 18.47
CA MET A 10 -1.89 -4.74 18.18
C MET A 10 -1.51 -5.28 16.80
N ILE A 11 -0.93 -6.49 16.79
CA ILE A 11 -0.48 -7.09 15.54
C ILE A 11 -1.74 -7.56 14.85
N ILE A 12 -2.13 -6.85 13.79
CA ILE A 12 -3.24 -7.28 12.94
C ILE A 12 -2.71 -8.43 12.09
N VAL A 13 -3.08 -9.66 12.47
CA VAL A 13 -2.60 -10.89 11.83
C VAL A 13 -3.65 -11.36 10.81
N ALA A 14 -3.21 -11.56 9.57
CA ALA A 14 -4.01 -12.21 8.53
C ALA A 14 -3.81 -13.74 8.62
N ALA A 15 -4.52 -14.37 9.56
CA ALA A 15 -4.32 -15.78 9.91
C ALA A 15 -4.66 -16.76 8.77
N ASP A 16 -5.69 -16.45 7.98
CA ASP A 16 -6.18 -17.30 6.88
C ASP A 16 -5.53 -17.00 5.53
N ALA A 17 -4.47 -16.19 5.51
CA ALA A 17 -3.77 -15.87 4.28
C ALA A 17 -2.87 -17.04 3.85
N ARG A 18 -2.80 -17.29 2.54
CA ARG A 18 -1.93 -18.29 1.91
C ARG A 18 -1.25 -17.65 0.71
N ALA A 19 0.08 -17.60 0.75
CA ALA A 19 0.90 -17.11 -0.37
C ALA A 19 1.14 -18.23 -1.39
N ASP A 20 0.90 -17.98 -2.67
CA ASP A 20 1.40 -18.85 -3.75
C ASP A 20 2.75 -18.32 -4.24
N LEU A 21 3.83 -18.85 -3.66
CA LEU A 21 5.19 -18.34 -3.90
C LEU A 21 5.65 -18.49 -5.35
N ASN A 22 4.98 -19.34 -6.15
CA ASN A 22 5.27 -19.51 -7.57
C ASN A 22 4.59 -18.44 -8.43
N ALA A 23 3.58 -17.74 -7.91
CA ALA A 23 2.80 -16.72 -8.59
C ALA A 23 3.25 -15.29 -8.23
N THR A 24 4.54 -14.99 -8.43
CA THR A 24 5.06 -13.62 -8.25
C THR A 24 4.74 -12.79 -9.50
N THR A 25 3.92 -11.74 -9.34
CA THR A 25 3.39 -10.97 -10.47
C THR A 25 4.11 -9.66 -10.72
N CYS A 26 4.62 -9.01 -9.68
CA CYS A 26 5.34 -7.74 -9.82
C CYS A 26 6.63 -7.73 -9.00
N LEU A 27 7.76 -7.58 -9.69
CA LEU A 27 9.07 -7.32 -9.11
C LEU A 27 9.26 -5.80 -9.03
N ASN A 28 8.75 -5.18 -7.98
CA ASN A 28 9.13 -3.80 -7.65
C ASN A 28 10.56 -3.84 -7.08
N PRO A 29 11.44 -2.86 -7.36
CA PRO A 29 12.78 -2.81 -6.77
C PRO A 29 12.78 -2.86 -5.24
N THR A 30 11.67 -2.46 -4.61
CA THR A 30 11.51 -2.39 -3.15
C THR A 30 10.62 -3.48 -2.56
N ALA A 31 9.87 -4.23 -3.37
CA ALA A 31 8.92 -5.23 -2.91
C ALA A 31 8.63 -6.32 -3.94
N ASN A 32 8.31 -7.52 -3.48
CA ASN A 32 7.72 -8.58 -4.30
C ASN A 32 6.21 -8.59 -4.04
N VAL A 33 5.42 -8.63 -5.10
CA VAL A 33 3.97 -8.90 -4.99
C VAL A 33 3.72 -10.34 -5.40
N VAL A 34 3.13 -11.09 -4.48
CA VAL A 34 2.78 -12.50 -4.63
C VAL A 34 1.27 -12.62 -4.62
N MET A 35 0.71 -13.35 -5.58
CA MET A 35 -0.71 -13.67 -5.55
C MET A 35 -0.96 -14.82 -4.58
N GLY A 36 -2.12 -14.81 -3.95
CA GLY A 36 -2.50 -15.84 -3.01
C GLY A 36 -3.97 -15.76 -2.69
N HIS A 37 -4.33 -16.29 -1.54
CA HIS A 37 -5.70 -16.28 -1.06
C HIS A 37 -5.76 -15.76 0.37
N LEU A 38 -6.82 -15.05 0.69
CA LEU A 38 -7.27 -14.81 2.05
C LEU A 38 -8.59 -15.56 2.20
N GLN A 39 -8.62 -16.59 3.04
CA GLN A 39 -9.70 -17.58 3.03
C GLN A 39 -9.84 -18.17 1.62
N ASP A 40 -11.01 -18.05 1.00
CA ASP A 40 -11.28 -18.54 -0.36
C ASP A 40 -11.25 -17.43 -1.42
N SER A 41 -10.91 -16.19 -1.04
CA SER A 41 -10.87 -15.04 -1.95
C SER A 41 -9.45 -14.73 -2.42
N PRO A 42 -9.25 -14.39 -3.71
CA PRO A 42 -7.95 -13.92 -4.20
C PRO A 42 -7.45 -12.70 -3.43
N ALA A 43 -6.18 -12.72 -3.04
CA ALA A 43 -5.54 -11.65 -2.28
C ALA A 43 -4.14 -11.34 -2.81
N ARG A 44 -3.68 -10.10 -2.59
CA ARG A 44 -2.31 -9.68 -2.89
C ARG A 44 -1.49 -9.68 -1.61
N LEU A 45 -0.34 -10.33 -1.66
CA LEU A 45 0.60 -10.42 -0.54
C LEU A 45 1.89 -9.69 -0.93
N ILE A 46 2.21 -8.64 -0.17
CA ILE A 46 3.33 -7.74 -0.45
C ILE A 46 4.47 -8.04 0.51
N GLU A 47 5.58 -8.56 -0.02
CA GLU A 47 6.82 -8.74 0.71
C GLU A 47 7.77 -7.57 0.42
N LYS A 48 8.08 -6.77 1.44
CA LYS A 48 9.09 -5.71 1.31
C LYS A 48 10.49 -6.31 1.38
N ARG A 49 11.37 -5.84 0.50
CA ARG A 49 12.79 -6.24 0.50
C ARG A 49 13.55 -5.47 1.59
N GLN A 50 14.50 -6.14 2.23
CA GLN A 50 15.45 -5.47 3.13
C GLN A 50 16.45 -4.65 2.31
N LEU A 51 16.17 -3.36 2.13
CA LEU A 51 17.09 -2.42 1.48
C LEU A 51 18.26 -2.00 2.39
N PRO A 52 19.43 -1.61 1.84
CA PRO A 52 20.64 -1.29 2.61
C PRO A 52 20.43 -0.24 3.70
N TYR A 53 19.66 0.81 3.41
CA TYR A 53 19.41 1.89 4.37
C TYR A 53 18.58 1.42 5.58
N HIS A 54 17.71 0.41 5.42
CA HIS A 54 16.99 -0.17 6.55
C HIS A 54 17.97 -0.83 7.52
N SER A 55 18.92 -1.60 6.99
CA SER A 55 19.94 -2.28 7.81
C SER A 55 20.86 -1.28 8.51
N GLN A 56 21.29 -0.23 7.82
CA GLN A 56 22.12 0.84 8.40
C GLN A 56 21.41 1.57 9.54
N ALA A 57 20.10 1.78 9.42
CA ALA A 57 19.28 2.44 10.43
C ALA A 57 18.74 1.48 11.52
N GLY A 58 19.07 0.18 11.49
CA GLY A 58 18.51 -0.81 12.41
C GLY A 58 16.99 -1.03 12.26
N ILE A 59 16.43 -0.70 11.09
CA ILE A 59 15.00 -0.83 10.80
C ILE A 59 14.68 -2.26 10.39
N SER A 60 13.78 -2.88 11.14
CA SER A 60 13.20 -4.18 10.80
C SER A 60 12.07 -4.01 9.79
N VAL A 61 12.18 -4.66 8.62
CA VAL A 61 11.09 -4.70 7.63
C VAL A 61 9.81 -5.27 8.22
N ARG A 62 9.89 -6.26 9.11
CA ARG A 62 8.72 -6.81 9.80
C ARG A 62 7.99 -5.74 10.60
N HIS A 63 8.71 -4.97 11.42
CA HIS A 63 8.11 -3.88 12.19
C HIS A 63 7.52 -2.80 11.29
N MET A 64 8.17 -2.48 10.16
CA MET A 64 7.61 -1.57 9.17
C MET A 64 6.28 -2.08 8.57
N LEU A 65 6.18 -3.37 8.26
CA LEU A 65 4.94 -3.97 7.74
C LEU A 65 3.82 -3.96 8.79
N VAL A 66 4.14 -4.29 10.05
CA VAL A 66 3.18 -4.22 11.17
C VAL A 66 2.69 -2.80 11.39
N ALA A 67 3.59 -1.81 11.41
CA ALA A 67 3.23 -0.40 11.55
C ALA A 67 2.36 0.06 10.37
N GLN A 68 2.70 -0.33 9.14
CA GLN A 68 1.90 -0.01 7.96
C GLN A 68 0.50 -0.63 8.02
N ALA A 69 0.37 -1.88 8.47
CA ALA A 69 -0.93 -2.53 8.65
C ALA A 69 -1.79 -1.79 9.67
N ALA A 70 -1.22 -1.47 10.84
CA ALA A 70 -1.91 -0.74 11.89
C ALA A 70 -2.38 0.65 11.43
N LEU A 71 -1.53 1.39 10.71
CA LEU A 71 -1.89 2.70 10.16
C LEU A 71 -3.00 2.60 9.10
N ARG A 72 -2.89 1.66 8.16
CA ARG A 72 -3.90 1.47 7.11
C ARG A 72 -5.25 1.03 7.68
N HIS A 73 -5.24 0.18 8.71
CA HIS A 73 -6.47 -0.23 9.38
C HIS A 73 -7.11 0.91 10.19
N SER A 74 -6.29 1.73 10.85
CA SER A 74 -6.78 2.92 11.60
C SER A 74 -7.35 4.03 10.70
N HIS A 75 -7.02 4.00 9.40
CA HIS A 75 -7.42 5.00 8.40
C HIS A 75 -8.08 4.34 7.18
N GLU A 76 -8.99 3.40 7.43
CA GLU A 76 -9.78 2.77 6.38
C GLU A 76 -10.63 3.80 5.63
N SER A 77 -10.64 3.66 4.30
CA SER A 77 -11.35 4.54 3.37
C SER A 77 -11.68 3.74 2.12
N PRO A 78 -12.85 3.96 1.48
CA PRO A 78 -13.19 3.31 0.20
C PRO A 78 -12.23 3.69 -0.95
N ARG A 79 -11.38 4.69 -0.74
CA ARG A 79 -10.35 5.12 -1.69
C ARG A 79 -8.96 4.54 -1.40
N HIS A 80 -8.80 3.81 -0.30
CA HIS A 80 -7.58 3.08 0.01
C HIS A 80 -7.80 1.59 -0.24
N VAL A 81 -6.77 0.91 -0.73
CA VAL A 81 -6.81 -0.55 -0.79
C VAL A 81 -6.87 -1.08 0.65
N PRO A 82 -7.88 -1.88 1.02
CA PRO A 82 -8.01 -2.39 2.38
C PRO A 82 -6.89 -3.38 2.72
N VAL A 83 -6.52 -3.46 4.00
CA VAL A 83 -5.49 -4.38 4.49
C VAL A 83 -6.09 -5.32 5.51
N ALA A 84 -5.91 -6.61 5.30
CA ALA A 84 -6.32 -7.64 6.24
C ALA A 84 -5.33 -7.83 7.40
N GLY A 85 -4.06 -7.47 7.19
CA GLY A 85 -3.03 -7.51 8.22
C GLY A 85 -1.68 -7.95 7.69
N VAL A 86 -0.90 -8.59 8.57
CA VAL A 86 0.41 -9.18 8.25
C VAL A 86 0.32 -10.71 8.32
N HIS A 87 0.95 -11.39 7.37
CA HIS A 87 1.07 -12.84 7.32
C HIS A 87 2.54 -13.25 7.30
N GLN A 88 2.87 -14.34 7.99
CA GLN A 88 4.23 -14.90 8.02
C GLN A 88 4.21 -16.31 7.41
N HIS A 89 5.06 -16.52 6.40
CA HIS A 89 5.26 -17.82 5.76
C HIS A 89 6.74 -18.19 5.88
N GLY A 90 7.08 -19.08 6.80
CA GLY A 90 8.47 -19.39 7.14
C GLY A 90 9.22 -18.14 7.63
N SER A 91 10.31 -17.78 6.93
CA SER A 91 11.11 -16.57 7.21
C SER A 91 10.57 -15.30 6.52
N ARG A 92 9.58 -15.43 5.64
CA ARG A 92 9.05 -14.32 4.82
C ARG A 92 7.87 -13.67 5.53
N THR A 93 7.79 -12.35 5.45
CA THR A 93 6.71 -11.55 6.05
C THR A 93 6.02 -10.74 4.96
N PHE A 94 4.69 -10.80 4.94
CA PHE A 94 3.85 -10.18 3.93
C PHE A 94 2.84 -9.23 4.56
N LEU A 95 2.64 -8.07 3.94
CA LEU A 95 1.41 -7.30 4.13
C LEU A 95 0.33 -7.91 3.23
N VAL A 96 -0.81 -8.26 3.81
CA VAL A 96 -1.92 -8.87 3.08
C VAL A 96 -2.97 -7.80 2.81
N GLU A 97 -3.20 -7.53 1.54
CA GLU A 97 -4.31 -6.68 1.12
C GLU A 97 -5.59 -7.52 1.13
N ALA A 98 -6.66 -6.96 1.68
CA ALA A 98 -7.95 -7.63 1.67
C ALA A 98 -8.49 -7.69 0.23
N PRO A 99 -9.32 -8.69 -0.11
CA PRO A 99 -9.89 -8.83 -1.44
C PRO A 99 -10.54 -7.53 -1.90
N TYR A 100 -9.97 -6.93 -2.96
CA TYR A 100 -10.45 -5.70 -3.53
C TYR A 100 -10.15 -5.70 -5.03
N HIS A 101 -11.15 -5.39 -5.85
CA HIS A 101 -10.98 -5.35 -7.30
C HIS A 101 -10.43 -3.99 -7.70
N TYR A 102 -9.12 -3.96 -7.95
CA TYR A 102 -8.44 -2.78 -8.49
C TYR A 102 -7.35 -3.20 -9.46
N THR A 103 -6.93 -2.27 -10.32
CA THR A 103 -5.76 -2.42 -11.19
C THR A 103 -4.77 -1.30 -10.87
N GLU A 104 -3.48 -1.56 -11.10
CA GLU A 104 -2.47 -0.52 -10.95
C GLU A 104 -2.67 0.56 -12.01
N LEU A 105 -2.53 1.83 -11.61
CA LEU A 105 -2.77 2.97 -12.49
C LEU A 105 -1.89 2.92 -13.75
N GLU A 106 -0.62 2.50 -13.61
CA GLU A 106 0.30 2.34 -14.74
C GLU A 106 -0.23 1.31 -15.75
N VAL A 107 -0.65 0.13 -15.26
CA VAL A 107 -1.23 -0.92 -16.10
C VAL A 107 -2.49 -0.41 -16.82
N TYR A 108 -3.37 0.29 -16.10
CA TYR A 108 -4.57 0.88 -16.67
C TYR A 108 -4.28 1.90 -17.77
N LEU A 109 -3.32 2.80 -17.54
CA LEU A 109 -2.94 3.85 -18.48
C LEU A 109 -2.26 3.28 -19.73
N THR A 110 -1.47 2.20 -19.58
CA THR A 110 -0.89 1.48 -20.72
C THR A 110 -1.98 0.79 -21.55
N ALA A 111 -2.96 0.17 -20.90
CA ALA A 111 -4.08 -0.49 -21.57
C ALA A 111 -5.08 0.51 -22.18
N THR A 112 -5.18 1.72 -21.64
CA THR A 112 -6.16 2.74 -22.03
C THR A 112 -5.49 4.10 -22.30
N PRO A 113 -4.74 4.25 -23.42
CA PRO A 113 -3.94 5.47 -23.66
C PRO A 113 -4.76 6.76 -23.76
N THR A 114 -6.05 6.65 -24.11
CA THR A 114 -7.00 7.77 -24.25
C THR A 114 -7.73 8.11 -22.96
N ALA A 115 -7.44 7.43 -21.85
CA ALA A 115 -8.09 7.70 -20.57
C ALA A 115 -7.92 9.17 -20.16
N ASP A 116 -9.00 9.79 -19.66
CA ASP A 116 -8.93 11.13 -19.09
C ASP A 116 -8.14 11.11 -17.79
N ARG A 117 -6.85 11.44 -17.88
CA ARG A 117 -5.94 11.48 -16.73
C ARG A 117 -6.40 12.45 -15.65
N MET A 118 -7.13 13.52 -16.00
CA MET A 118 -7.59 14.50 -15.00
C MET A 118 -8.69 13.92 -14.11
N SER A 119 -9.56 13.07 -14.66
CA SER A 119 -10.56 12.33 -13.88
C SER A 119 -9.94 11.35 -12.87
N LEU A 120 -8.72 10.84 -13.16
CA LEU A 120 -7.99 9.92 -12.29
C LEU A 120 -7.21 10.64 -11.17
N VAL A 121 -6.73 11.87 -11.41
CA VAL A 121 -5.94 12.64 -10.43
C VAL A 121 -6.82 13.35 -9.40
N ARG A 122 -8.00 13.84 -9.79
CA ARG A 122 -8.91 14.58 -8.89
C ARG A 122 -9.27 13.82 -7.61
N PRO A 123 -9.68 12.54 -7.67
CA PRO A 123 -10.03 11.76 -6.48
C PRO A 123 -8.85 11.50 -5.54
N GLU A 124 -7.64 11.35 -6.09
CA GLU A 124 -6.41 11.11 -5.34
C GLU A 124 -5.98 12.33 -4.53
N ILE A 125 -6.09 13.54 -5.10
CA ILE A 125 -5.73 14.77 -4.38
C ILE A 125 -6.63 14.98 -3.15
N SER A 126 -7.91 14.63 -3.25
CA SER A 126 -8.83 14.75 -2.11
C SER A 126 -8.49 13.84 -0.93
N LEU A 127 -7.66 12.80 -1.11
CA LEU A 127 -7.20 11.93 -0.01
C LEU A 127 -6.19 12.62 0.91
N PHE A 128 -5.42 13.57 0.37
CA PHE A 128 -4.37 14.29 1.10
C PHE A 128 -4.86 15.59 1.72
N LEU A 129 -6.11 15.97 1.43
CA LEU A 129 -6.69 17.20 1.91
C LEU A 129 -7.53 16.92 3.16
N PRO A 130 -7.32 17.67 4.26
CA PRO A 130 -8.18 17.54 5.43
C PRO A 130 -9.63 17.82 5.05
N SER A 131 -10.56 17.09 5.64
CA SER A 131 -12.00 17.28 5.47
C SER A 131 -12.36 18.75 5.73
N GLY A 132 -12.70 19.51 4.68
CA GLY A 132 -12.92 20.96 4.72
C GLY A 132 -11.94 21.81 3.90
N ALA A 133 -10.97 21.19 3.20
CA ALA A 133 -10.14 21.92 2.25
C ALA A 133 -10.99 22.42 1.06
N ASP A 134 -11.08 23.73 0.98
CA ASP A 134 -11.82 24.49 -0.02
C ASP A 134 -11.42 24.11 -1.45
N ASP A 135 -12.37 24.14 -2.40
CA ASP A 135 -12.23 23.72 -3.81
C ASP A 135 -11.05 24.40 -4.55
N ARG A 136 -10.57 25.52 -3.98
CA ARG A 136 -9.41 26.31 -4.45
C ARG A 136 -8.08 25.59 -4.26
N LEU A 137 -7.89 24.81 -3.18
CA LEU A 137 -6.64 24.07 -2.95
C LEU A 137 -6.52 22.87 -3.90
N THR A 138 -7.64 22.17 -4.15
CA THR A 138 -7.74 21.11 -5.15
C THR A 138 -7.42 21.64 -6.54
N SER A 139 -7.95 22.82 -6.90
CA SER A 139 -7.68 23.49 -8.17
C SER A 139 -6.20 23.91 -8.32
N TYR A 140 -5.57 24.40 -7.25
CA TYR A 140 -4.16 24.82 -7.28
C TYR A 140 -3.18 23.65 -7.45
N LEU A 141 -3.45 22.51 -6.81
CA LEU A 141 -2.65 21.28 -6.97
C LEU A 141 -2.82 20.68 -8.38
N LEU A 142 -4.04 20.66 -8.91
CA LEU A 142 -4.30 20.19 -10.29
C LEU A 142 -3.60 21.04 -11.35
N VAL A 143 -3.56 22.37 -11.18
CA VAL A 143 -2.86 23.28 -12.10
C VAL A 143 -1.34 23.03 -12.08
N ARG A 144 -0.73 22.76 -10.92
CA ARG A 144 0.70 22.41 -10.85
C ARG A 144 1.03 21.07 -11.50
N VAL A 145 0.21 20.04 -11.31
CA VAL A 145 0.41 18.72 -11.97
C VAL A 145 0.31 18.85 -13.50
N HIS A 146 -0.63 19.66 -13.99
CA HIS A 146 -0.79 19.93 -15.43
C HIS A 146 0.39 20.72 -16.02
N SER A 147 1.04 21.56 -15.21
CA SER A 147 2.23 22.35 -15.61
C SER A 147 3.51 21.51 -15.65
N PHE A 148 3.59 20.46 -14.82
CA PHE A 148 4.76 19.57 -14.75
C PHE A 148 4.77 18.53 -15.89
N ASN A 149 3.61 18.06 -16.35
CA ASN A 149 3.48 17.12 -17.47
C ASN A 149 3.65 17.73 -18.88
N ARG A 150 3.92 19.04 -18.98
CA ARG A 150 4.18 19.74 -20.26
C ARG A 150 5.65 20.11 -20.49
N ARG A 151 6.58 19.60 -19.67
CA ARG A 151 8.02 19.70 -19.88
C ARG A 151 8.59 18.32 -20.12
#